data_AF-A0A1W7A989-F1
#
_entry.id   AF-A0A1W7A989-F1
#
_cell.length_a   1.000
_cell.length_b   1.000
_cell.length_c   1.000
_cell.angle_alpha   90.00
_cell.angle_beta   90.00
_cell.angle_gamma   90.00
#
_symmetry.space_group_name_H-M   'P 1'
#
loop_
_entity.id
_entity.type
_entity.pdbx_description
1 polymer ?
#
loop_
_entity_poly.entity_id
_entity_poly.type
_entity_poly.pdbx_seq_one_letter_code
_entity_poly.pdbx_strand_id
1 'polypeptide(L)'
;MENIKINYYDFNKNVLPNINDPVLDGYPIVYILNNNSANPEAYIGQTVQVKSRMKNHLTNKDRKKLDKMILIGHDKFNQSATYDIETNLINHFIADEKYKLQNKSQTAHQMTHNYYEKSYYHSVIFEDIWDKLRKDGIVKHTIEDIRNRDVFKLSPFKELSEAQMDLKTKIIEFCNNHINDDKKAVFLIKGDAGTGKSVVLSSTFNTIQDLSKNKDFLYLENILQNHLYKTKNYLLVNHEEMLKTYKSISESLPNLFKNNFMKPTSFINDSKKKKIKADIVLIDEAHLLLTRKDNFNSFNENNQLEEIIKHSKVTIIVYDERQYLKIKSSWSENILKKY
;
A
#
# COMPACT_ATOMS: atom_id res chain seq x y z
N MET A 1 15.10 15.43 30.50
CA MET A 1 14.95 14.05 30.00
C MET A 1 13.64 14.02 29.25
N GLU A 2 13.76 14.14 27.92
CA GLU A 2 12.62 14.17 27.00
C GLU A 2 12.05 12.75 26.94
N ASN A 3 10.88 12.56 27.55
CA ASN A 3 10.34 11.23 27.80
C ASN A 3 9.12 11.00 26.93
N ILE A 4 9.29 10.17 25.89
CA ILE A 4 8.19 9.56 25.16
C ILE A 4 7.21 8.92 26.14
N LYS A 5 5.96 9.37 26.11
CA LYS A 5 4.84 8.86 26.89
C LYS A 5 4.10 7.82 26.06
N ILE A 6 4.01 6.59 26.56
CA ILE A 6 3.21 5.52 25.96
C ILE A 6 2.24 5.02 27.03
N ASN A 7 0.96 5.35 26.85
CA ASN A 7 -0.08 5.00 27.82
C ASN A 7 -1.09 4.04 27.18
N TYR A 8 -1.46 3.02 27.95
CA TYR A 8 -2.34 1.93 27.52
C TYR A 8 -3.72 2.09 28.15
N TYR A 9 -4.76 1.94 27.33
CA TYR A 9 -6.14 2.09 27.74
C TYR A 9 -7.04 1.06 27.08
N ASP A 10 -8.20 0.83 27.69
CA ASP A 10 -9.29 0.13 27.02
C ASP A 10 -9.99 1.05 26.01
N PHE A 11 -10.29 0.52 24.84
CA PHE A 11 -11.06 1.19 23.80
C PHE A 11 -12.48 0.63 23.77
N ASN A 12 -13.35 1.15 24.65
CA ASN A 12 -14.73 0.71 24.75
C ASN A 12 -15.72 1.87 24.53
N LYS A 13 -16.96 1.52 24.16
CA LYS A 13 -18.02 2.49 23.84
C LYS A 13 -18.60 3.21 25.06
N ASN A 14 -18.42 2.65 26.24
CA ASN A 14 -19.18 3.05 27.43
C ASN A 14 -18.46 4.16 28.19
N VAL A 15 -17.12 4.14 28.24
CA VAL A 15 -16.31 5.15 28.91
C VAL A 15 -14.98 5.28 28.17
N LEU A 16 -14.77 6.40 27.49
CA LEU A 16 -13.40 6.78 27.10
C LEU A 16 -12.64 7.18 28.37
N PRO A 17 -11.39 6.72 28.54
CA PRO A 17 -10.60 7.05 29.71
C PRO A 17 -10.44 8.57 29.84
N ASN A 18 -10.42 9.07 31.07
CA ASN A 18 -10.06 10.46 31.29
C ASN A 18 -8.54 10.60 31.09
N ILE A 19 -8.15 11.19 29.97
CA ILE A 19 -6.75 11.42 29.63
C ILE A 19 -6.33 12.70 30.35
N ASN A 20 -5.73 12.55 31.54
CA ASN A 20 -5.18 13.62 32.34
C ASN A 20 -3.63 13.62 32.23
N ASP A 21 -3.11 13.67 31.02
CA ASP A 21 -1.68 13.79 30.76
C ASP A 21 -1.44 15.05 29.90
N PRO A 22 -0.74 16.07 30.42
CA PRO A 22 -0.49 17.32 29.69
C PRO A 22 0.19 17.11 28.33
N VAL A 23 1.00 16.06 28.17
CA VAL A 23 1.67 15.77 26.90
C VAL A 23 0.67 15.18 25.90
N LEU A 24 -0.27 14.34 26.36
CA LEU A 24 -1.26 13.71 25.48
C LEU A 24 -2.43 14.63 25.11
N ASP A 25 -2.67 15.70 25.89
CA ASP A 25 -3.72 16.69 25.63
C ASP A 25 -3.17 17.99 25.00
N GLY A 26 -1.89 18.31 25.23
CA GLY A 26 -1.26 19.56 24.80
C GLY A 26 -0.56 19.52 23.44
N TYR A 27 -0.29 18.34 22.89
CA TYR A 27 0.48 18.16 21.64
C TYR A 27 -0.22 17.20 20.67
N PRO A 28 0.10 17.27 19.36
CA PRO A 28 -0.21 16.18 18.44
C PRO A 28 0.33 14.85 18.97
N ILE A 29 -0.45 13.78 18.84
CA ILE A 29 -0.05 12.43 19.26
C ILE A 29 -0.21 11.42 18.13
N VAL A 30 0.43 10.28 18.28
CA VAL A 30 0.15 9.06 17.51
C VAL A 30 -0.58 8.07 18.41
N TYR A 31 -1.50 7.29 17.86
CA TYR A 31 -2.19 6.24 18.59
C TYR A 31 -2.32 4.96 17.78
N ILE A 32 -2.44 3.85 18.51
CA ILE A 32 -2.69 2.53 17.97
C ILE A 32 -3.98 2.01 18.62
N LEU A 33 -4.95 1.64 17.80
CA LEU A 33 -6.09 0.84 18.24
C LEU A 33 -5.83 -0.60 17.84
N ASN A 34 -6.03 -1.56 18.73
CA ASN A 34 -5.80 -2.97 18.40
C ASN A 34 -6.76 -3.89 19.16
N ASN A 35 -6.73 -5.16 18.80
CA ASN A 35 -7.34 -6.23 19.59
C ASN A 35 -6.37 -7.41 19.76
N ASN A 36 -6.69 -8.27 20.72
CA ASN A 36 -5.96 -9.51 20.99
C ASN A 36 -6.81 -10.73 20.59
N SER A 37 -7.34 -10.72 19.37
CA SER A 37 -8.10 -11.83 18.80
C SER A 37 -7.19 -12.85 18.10
N ALA A 38 -7.75 -14.00 17.68
CA ALA A 38 -6.99 -15.02 16.94
C ALA A 38 -6.43 -14.51 15.60
N ASN A 39 -7.11 -13.54 14.97
CA ASN A 39 -6.64 -12.82 13.79
C ASN A 39 -6.58 -11.33 14.16
N PRO A 40 -5.51 -10.90 14.86
CA PRO A 40 -5.52 -9.61 15.51
C PRO A 40 -5.49 -8.49 14.48
N GLU A 41 -6.28 -7.45 14.74
CA GLU A 41 -6.40 -6.28 13.89
C GLU A 41 -5.83 -5.05 14.59
N ALA A 42 -5.33 -4.09 13.80
CA ALA A 42 -4.88 -2.81 14.32
C ALA A 42 -5.23 -1.64 13.38
N TYR A 43 -5.31 -0.45 13.96
CA TYR A 43 -5.43 0.82 13.24
C TYR A 43 -4.49 1.83 13.87
N ILE A 44 -3.66 2.46 13.03
CA ILE A 44 -2.68 3.45 13.47
C ILE A 44 -3.13 4.82 12.94
N GLY A 45 -3.00 5.87 13.73
CA GLY A 45 -3.28 7.22 13.27
C GLY A 45 -2.68 8.30 14.14
N GLN A 46 -2.61 9.53 13.63
CA GLN A 46 -2.32 10.73 14.42
C GLN A 46 -3.57 11.54 14.75
N THR A 47 -3.51 12.36 15.79
CA THR A 47 -4.53 13.37 16.09
C THR A 47 -4.03 14.47 17.02
N VAL A 48 -4.65 15.65 16.92
CA VAL A 48 -4.53 16.75 17.88
C VAL A 48 -5.72 16.83 18.85
N GLN A 49 -6.74 15.98 18.67
CA GLN A 49 -7.96 15.96 19.49
C GLN A 49 -8.36 14.52 19.81
N VAL A 50 -7.69 13.92 20.80
CA VAL A 50 -7.84 12.50 21.14
C VAL A 50 -9.31 12.13 21.41
N LYS A 51 -10.00 12.90 22.27
CA LYS A 51 -11.40 12.63 22.65
C LYS A 51 -12.34 12.62 21.44
N SER A 52 -12.25 13.63 20.58
CA SER A 52 -13.07 13.73 19.36
C SER A 52 -12.77 12.59 18.39
N ARG A 53 -11.47 12.31 18.17
CA ARG A 53 -11.02 11.25 17.27
C ARG A 53 -11.48 9.87 17.73
N MET A 54 -11.40 9.56 19.02
CA MET A 54 -11.85 8.28 19.57
C MET A 54 -13.38 8.12 19.47
N LYS A 55 -14.16 9.17 19.75
CA LYS A 55 -15.61 9.16 19.51
C LYS A 55 -15.95 8.83 18.06
N ASN A 56 -15.24 9.44 17.10
CA ASN A 56 -15.43 9.15 15.67
C ASN A 56 -15.05 7.71 15.30
N HIS A 57 -14.05 7.11 15.94
CA HIS A 57 -13.71 5.71 15.71
C HIS A 57 -14.77 4.75 16.26
N LEU A 58 -15.46 5.10 17.35
CA LEU A 58 -16.54 4.29 17.93
C LEU A 58 -17.79 4.24 17.05
N THR A 59 -17.99 5.21 16.15
CA THR A 59 -19.08 5.20 15.16
C THR A 59 -18.73 4.38 13.90
N ASN A 60 -17.45 4.16 13.64
CA ASN A 60 -16.98 3.35 12.51
C ASN A 60 -17.25 1.86 12.75
N LYS A 61 -17.83 1.18 11.76
CA LYS A 61 -18.28 -0.23 11.87
C LYS A 61 -17.15 -1.23 12.13
N ASP A 62 -15.95 -0.95 11.65
CA ASP A 62 -14.79 -1.84 11.77
C ASP A 62 -13.93 -1.47 12.99
N ARG A 63 -13.63 -0.18 13.16
CA ARG A 63 -12.77 0.28 14.28
C ARG A 63 -13.40 0.05 15.65
N LYS A 64 -14.72 0.10 15.76
CA LYS A 64 -15.43 -0.18 17.04
C LYS A 64 -15.27 -1.61 17.57
N LYS A 65 -14.68 -2.52 16.78
CA LYS A 65 -14.39 -3.91 17.18
C LYS A 65 -13.01 -4.06 17.85
N LEU A 66 -12.18 -3.03 17.79
CA LEU A 66 -10.92 -2.96 18.52
C LEU A 66 -11.24 -2.66 19.99
N ASP A 67 -10.42 -3.14 20.92
CA ASP A 67 -10.69 -3.10 22.35
C ASP A 67 -9.55 -2.51 23.19
N LYS A 68 -8.40 -2.24 22.57
CA LYS A 68 -7.25 -1.58 23.19
C LYS A 68 -6.88 -0.31 22.43
N MET A 69 -6.39 0.67 23.19
CA MET A 69 -5.89 1.96 22.70
C MET A 69 -4.55 2.26 23.35
N ILE A 70 -3.54 2.53 22.52
CA ILE A 70 -2.20 2.96 22.93
C ILE A 70 -2.05 4.41 22.47
N LEU A 71 -1.77 5.32 23.39
CA LEU A 71 -1.50 6.73 23.10
C LEU A 71 -0.01 7.00 23.25
N ILE A 72 0.60 7.57 22.21
CA ILE A 72 2.03 7.84 22.10
C ILE A 72 2.23 9.35 21.94
N GLY A 73 2.83 9.99 22.94
CA GLY A 73 3.05 11.43 22.98
C GLY A 73 4.49 11.83 23.31
N HIS A 74 4.84 13.04 22.90
CA HIS A 74 6.11 13.71 23.19
C HIS A 74 5.87 15.21 23.23
N ASP A 75 6.54 15.93 24.13
CA ASP A 75 6.40 17.39 24.34
C ASP A 75 6.97 18.25 23.18
N LYS A 76 7.59 17.61 22.20
CA LYS A 76 8.08 18.23 20.96
C LYS A 76 7.32 17.80 19.70
N PHE A 77 6.33 16.92 19.83
CA PHE A 77 5.59 16.48 18.66
C PHE A 77 4.89 17.65 17.97
N ASN A 78 5.06 17.68 16.66
CA ASN A 78 4.31 18.51 15.73
C ASN A 78 3.59 17.60 14.72
N GLN A 79 2.72 18.17 13.88
CA GLN A 79 1.93 17.37 12.93
C GLN A 79 2.81 16.62 11.93
N SER A 80 3.92 17.20 11.47
CA SER A 80 4.85 16.53 10.56
C SER A 80 5.55 15.35 11.23
N ALA A 81 6.00 15.51 12.48
CA ALA A 81 6.63 14.44 13.26
C ALA A 81 5.66 13.27 13.53
N THR A 82 4.43 13.58 13.94
CA THR A 82 3.42 12.54 14.20
C THR A 82 2.97 11.83 12.93
N TYR A 83 2.93 12.54 11.79
CA TYR A 83 2.67 11.92 10.48
C TYR A 83 3.79 10.97 10.05
N ASP A 84 5.06 11.37 10.19
CA ASP A 84 6.22 10.52 9.89
C ASP A 84 6.21 9.27 10.79
N ILE A 85 5.99 9.43 12.09
CA ILE A 85 5.89 8.32 13.04
C ILE A 85 4.69 7.41 12.71
N GLU A 86 3.52 7.95 12.39
CA GLU A 86 2.36 7.16 11.92
C GLU A 86 2.72 6.32 10.70
N THR A 87 3.32 6.95 9.69
CA THR A 87 3.71 6.29 8.43
C THR A 87 4.73 5.19 8.69
N ASN A 88 5.74 5.45 9.52
CA ASN A 88 6.72 4.43 9.89
C ASN A 88 6.07 3.29 10.67
N LEU A 89 5.20 3.57 11.65
CA LEU A 89 4.49 2.51 12.38
C LEU A 89 3.66 1.65 11.43
N ILE A 90 2.93 2.24 10.47
CA ILE A 90 2.17 1.47 9.47
C ILE A 90 3.11 0.55 8.67
N ASN A 91 4.20 1.08 8.14
CA ASN A 91 5.17 0.29 7.37
C ASN A 91 5.76 -0.86 8.17
N HIS A 92 6.13 -0.61 9.44
CA HIS A 92 6.73 -1.64 10.29
C HIS A 92 5.68 -2.67 10.76
N PHE A 93 4.43 -2.27 11.03
CA PHE A 93 3.36 -3.21 11.38
C PHE A 93 2.99 -4.15 10.22
N ILE A 94 2.98 -3.64 8.97
CA ILE A 94 2.76 -4.47 7.78
C ILE A 94 3.83 -5.56 7.68
N ALA A 95 5.09 -5.19 7.92
CA ALA A 95 6.24 -6.09 7.83
C ALA A 95 6.45 -6.98 9.06
N ASP A 96 5.89 -6.62 10.22
CA ASP A 96 5.87 -7.48 11.42
C ASP A 96 4.89 -8.66 11.25
N GLU A 97 3.93 -8.52 10.33
CA GLU A 97 2.93 -9.54 9.93
C GLU A 97 2.10 -10.08 11.12
N LYS A 98 2.14 -9.40 12.27
CA LYS A 98 1.35 -9.77 13.44
C LYS A 98 -0.10 -9.33 13.29
N TYR A 99 -0.34 -8.14 12.77
CA TYR A 99 -1.69 -7.55 12.68
C TYR A 99 -2.15 -7.39 11.24
N LYS A 100 -3.45 -7.60 11.04
CA LYS A 100 -4.15 -7.05 9.88
C LYS A 100 -4.52 -5.59 10.15
N LEU A 101 -3.98 -4.66 9.36
CA LEU A 101 -4.27 -3.24 9.50
C LEU A 101 -5.61 -2.85 8.87
N GLN A 102 -6.26 -1.87 9.49
CA GLN A 102 -7.45 -1.19 8.94
C GLN A 102 -7.09 0.12 8.20
N ASN A 103 -5.80 0.46 8.13
CA ASN A 103 -5.28 1.62 7.41
C ASN A 103 -5.55 1.50 5.90
N LYS A 104 -5.84 2.64 5.26
CA LYS A 104 -6.12 2.78 3.82
C LYS A 104 -5.26 3.89 3.25
N SER A 105 -5.12 3.94 1.93
CA SER A 105 -4.45 5.04 1.24
C SER A 105 -5.06 6.39 1.63
N GLN A 106 -4.17 7.30 2.00
CA GLN A 106 -4.49 8.71 2.18
C GLN A 106 -4.58 9.42 0.82
N THR A 107 -5.11 10.64 0.78
CA THR A 107 -5.16 11.46 -0.44
C THR A 107 -3.76 11.93 -0.84
N ALA A 108 -3.57 12.33 -2.10
CA ALA A 108 -2.26 12.70 -2.65
C ALA A 108 -1.58 13.88 -1.93
N HIS A 109 -2.31 14.70 -1.18
CA HIS A 109 -1.83 15.95 -0.55
C HIS A 109 -1.08 15.73 0.78
N GLN A 110 -1.05 14.50 1.30
CA GLN A 110 -0.35 14.21 2.54
C GLN A 110 1.09 13.79 2.23
N MET A 111 1.96 14.78 2.03
CA MET A 111 3.40 14.57 1.89
C MET A 111 4.15 15.18 3.08
N THR A 112 5.13 14.45 3.58
CA THR A 112 6.16 15.03 4.45
C THR A 112 7.36 15.44 3.62
N HIS A 113 7.54 16.74 3.40
CA HIS A 113 8.87 17.25 3.05
C HIS A 113 9.83 17.10 4.24
N ASN A 114 11.10 17.46 4.06
CA ASN A 114 12.01 17.65 5.19
C ASN A 114 11.38 18.63 6.19
N TYR A 115 11.35 18.25 7.46
CA TYR A 115 10.80 19.04 8.55
C TYR A 115 11.80 19.13 9.70
N TYR A 116 11.56 20.08 10.60
CA TYR A 116 12.46 20.36 11.73
C TYR A 116 12.72 19.09 12.54
N GLU A 117 14.01 18.77 12.73
CA GLU A 117 14.50 17.59 13.47
C GLU A 117 14.00 16.22 12.93
N LYS A 118 13.67 16.09 11.63
CA LYS A 118 13.22 14.81 11.03
C LYS A 118 14.11 13.61 11.42
N SER A 119 15.44 13.75 11.39
CA SER A 119 16.36 12.67 11.76
C SER A 119 16.19 12.20 13.22
N TYR A 120 15.92 13.13 14.14
CA TYR A 120 15.70 12.82 15.55
C TYR A 120 14.39 12.04 15.74
N TYR A 121 13.29 12.48 15.12
CA TYR A 121 12.02 11.77 15.21
C TYR A 121 12.05 10.40 14.50
N HIS A 122 12.65 10.37 13.31
CA HIS A 122 12.65 9.19 12.43
C HIS A 122 13.56 8.06 12.95
N SER A 123 14.67 8.40 13.59
CA SER A 123 15.63 7.40 14.08
C SER A 123 15.51 7.23 15.59
N VAL A 124 15.73 8.29 16.37
CA VAL A 124 15.84 8.18 17.84
C VAL A 124 14.47 7.90 18.48
N ILE A 125 13.50 8.78 18.25
CA ILE A 125 12.18 8.64 18.88
C ILE A 125 11.44 7.41 18.37
N PHE A 126 11.50 7.14 17.07
CA PHE A 126 10.85 5.97 16.50
C PHE A 126 11.43 4.65 17.03
N GLU A 127 12.76 4.54 17.17
CA GLU A 127 13.40 3.35 17.74
C GLU A 127 12.94 3.11 19.18
N ASP A 128 12.90 4.15 20.02
CA ASP A 128 12.40 4.06 21.39
C ASP A 128 10.93 3.64 21.46
N ILE A 129 10.07 4.17 20.57
CA ILE A 129 8.66 3.77 20.46
C ILE A 129 8.57 2.30 20.11
N TRP A 130 9.28 1.86 19.06
CA TRP A 130 9.21 0.49 18.57
C TRP A 130 9.70 -0.50 19.63
N ASP A 131 10.80 -0.20 20.30
CA ASP A 131 11.35 -1.07 21.33
C ASP A 131 10.43 -1.21 22.54
N LYS A 132 9.74 -0.13 22.94
CA LYS A 132 8.70 -0.21 23.97
C LYS A 132 7.53 -1.08 23.52
N LEU A 133 7.01 -0.87 22.31
CA LEU A 133 5.94 -1.70 21.75
C LEU A 133 6.33 -3.17 21.66
N ARG A 134 7.59 -3.46 21.33
CA ARG A 134 8.13 -4.83 21.28
C ARG A 134 8.24 -5.47 22.66
N LYS A 135 8.78 -4.74 23.65
CA LYS A 135 8.87 -5.19 25.05
C LYS A 135 7.49 -5.50 25.64
N ASP A 136 6.49 -4.70 25.29
CA ASP A 136 5.10 -4.87 25.72
C ASP A 136 4.35 -5.95 24.91
N GLY A 137 5.04 -6.64 24.01
CA GLY A 137 4.50 -7.72 23.21
C GLY A 137 3.48 -7.26 22.15
N ILE A 138 3.41 -5.96 21.87
CA ILE A 138 2.56 -5.39 20.81
C ILE A 138 3.11 -5.80 19.45
N VAL A 139 4.42 -5.72 19.21
CA VAL A 139 5.07 -6.19 17.98
C VAL A 139 6.10 -7.27 18.29
N LYS A 140 6.56 -8.03 17.28
CA LYS A 140 7.45 -9.18 17.51
C LYS A 140 8.91 -8.90 17.14
N HIS A 141 9.15 -8.33 15.97
CA HIS A 141 10.49 -8.26 15.38
C HIS A 141 11.20 -6.95 15.71
N THR A 142 12.53 -6.95 15.63
CA THR A 142 13.33 -5.73 15.77
C THR A 142 13.22 -4.85 14.53
N ILE A 143 13.60 -3.57 14.63
CA ILE A 143 13.63 -2.67 13.46
C ILE A 143 14.58 -3.20 12.39
N GLU A 144 15.74 -3.77 12.79
CA GLU A 144 16.72 -4.33 11.86
C GLU A 144 16.15 -5.51 11.07
N ASP A 145 15.47 -6.44 11.76
CA ASP A 145 14.77 -7.56 11.12
C ASP A 145 13.74 -7.06 10.11
N ILE A 146 12.94 -6.07 10.51
CA ILE A 146 11.88 -5.49 9.67
C ILE A 146 12.46 -4.83 8.43
N ARG A 147 13.48 -3.98 8.57
CA ARG A 147 14.09 -3.24 7.46
C ARG A 147 14.69 -4.17 6.39
N ASN A 148 15.13 -5.36 6.79
CA ASN A 148 15.69 -6.36 5.88
C ASN A 148 14.63 -7.15 5.10
N ARG A 149 13.36 -7.18 5.55
CA ARG A 149 12.27 -7.91 4.90
C ARG A 149 11.81 -7.24 3.61
N ASP A 150 11.48 -8.05 2.61
CA ASP A 150 10.97 -7.54 1.33
C ASP A 150 9.58 -6.92 1.47
N VAL A 151 8.77 -7.40 2.43
CA VAL A 151 7.47 -6.83 2.79
C VAL A 151 7.61 -5.36 3.19
N PHE A 152 8.65 -5.02 3.96
CA PHE A 152 8.95 -3.63 4.33
C PHE A 152 9.41 -2.82 3.13
N LYS A 153 10.32 -3.38 2.32
CA LYS A 153 10.87 -2.69 1.13
C LYS A 153 9.80 -2.35 0.11
N LEU A 154 8.78 -3.22 -0.05
CA LEU A 154 7.67 -3.10 -1.00
C LEU A 154 6.36 -2.61 -0.36
N SER A 155 6.38 -2.11 0.87
CA SER A 155 5.16 -1.64 1.54
C SER A 155 4.44 -0.55 0.72
N PRO A 156 3.10 -0.65 0.53
CA PRO A 156 2.32 0.39 -0.17
C PRO A 156 2.34 1.77 0.49
N PHE A 157 2.74 1.84 1.77
CA PHE A 157 2.80 3.05 2.59
C PHE A 157 4.22 3.64 2.71
N LYS A 158 5.18 3.10 1.96
CA LYS A 158 6.53 3.65 1.93
C LYS A 158 6.51 5.05 1.34
N GLU A 159 7.28 5.97 1.93
CA GLU A 159 7.42 7.34 1.44
C GLU A 159 7.94 7.30 -0.01
N LEU A 160 7.16 7.88 -0.93
CA LEU A 160 7.51 7.99 -2.34
C LEU A 160 8.28 9.29 -2.57
N SER A 161 9.27 9.28 -3.46
CA SER A 161 9.84 10.54 -3.95
C SER A 161 8.80 11.34 -4.73
N GLU A 162 9.04 12.64 -4.92
CA GLU A 162 8.14 13.51 -5.70
C GLU A 162 7.85 12.94 -7.10
N ALA A 163 8.88 12.50 -7.82
CA ALA A 163 8.73 11.87 -9.13
C ALA A 163 7.90 10.55 -9.09
N GLN A 164 8.04 9.77 -8.02
CA GLN A 164 7.27 8.54 -7.82
C GLN A 164 5.80 8.84 -7.47
N MET A 165 5.55 9.89 -6.70
CA MET A 165 4.19 10.36 -6.39
C MET A 165 3.51 10.91 -7.63
N ASP A 166 4.20 11.72 -8.43
CA ASP A 166 3.71 12.21 -9.72
C ASP A 166 3.33 11.06 -10.66
N LEU A 167 4.17 10.04 -10.71
CA LEU A 167 3.90 8.84 -11.49
C LEU A 167 2.64 8.11 -10.98
N LYS A 168 2.51 7.91 -9.66
CA LYS A 168 1.31 7.32 -9.05
C LYS A 168 0.04 8.11 -9.41
N THR A 169 0.10 9.44 -9.30
CA THR A 169 -1.00 10.34 -9.65
C THR A 169 -1.41 10.19 -11.11
N LYS A 170 -0.44 10.23 -12.04
CA LYS A 170 -0.68 10.03 -13.48
C LYS A 170 -1.32 8.68 -13.78
N ILE A 171 -0.88 7.62 -13.11
CA ILE A 171 -1.45 6.28 -13.31
C ILE A 171 -2.92 6.22 -12.84
N ILE A 172 -3.23 6.79 -11.67
CA ILE A 172 -4.59 6.78 -11.12
C ILE A 172 -5.52 7.60 -12.00
N GLU A 173 -5.07 8.78 -12.45
CA GLU A 173 -5.81 9.62 -13.40
C GLU A 173 -6.05 8.89 -14.73
N PHE A 174 -5.01 8.28 -15.31
CA PHE A 174 -5.13 7.47 -16.52
C PHE A 174 -6.16 6.34 -16.37
N CYS A 175 -6.11 5.61 -15.25
CA CYS A 175 -7.10 4.57 -14.97
C CYS A 175 -8.51 5.16 -14.92
N ASN A 176 -8.72 6.25 -14.18
CA ASN A 176 -10.04 6.84 -14.00
C ASN A 176 -10.64 7.37 -15.32
N ASN A 177 -9.78 7.87 -16.22
CA ASN A 177 -10.18 8.42 -17.51
C ASN A 177 -10.49 7.33 -18.53
N HIS A 178 -9.72 6.24 -18.58
CA HIS A 178 -9.83 5.23 -19.64
C HIS A 178 -10.61 3.95 -19.25
N ILE A 179 -11.03 3.80 -17.98
CA ILE A 179 -11.71 2.56 -17.52
C ILE A 179 -13.04 2.27 -18.21
N ASN A 180 -13.67 3.30 -18.77
CA ASN A 180 -14.97 3.24 -19.45
C ASN A 180 -14.86 3.37 -20.97
N ASP A 181 -13.65 3.47 -21.51
CA ASP A 181 -13.44 3.53 -22.95
C ASP A 181 -13.81 2.20 -23.61
N ASP A 182 -14.28 2.27 -24.85
CA ASP A 182 -14.53 1.08 -25.68
C ASP A 182 -13.21 0.40 -26.10
N LYS A 183 -12.14 1.19 -26.20
CA LYS A 183 -10.79 0.72 -26.56
C LYS A 183 -10.01 0.33 -25.31
N LYS A 184 -9.05 -0.58 -25.50
CA LYS A 184 -8.08 -0.92 -24.46
C LYS A 184 -7.09 0.21 -24.32
N ALA A 185 -6.65 0.49 -23.09
CA ALA A 185 -5.70 1.55 -22.80
C ALA A 185 -4.45 0.97 -22.14
N VAL A 186 -3.28 1.46 -22.53
CA VAL A 186 -1.98 0.99 -22.03
C VAL A 186 -1.14 2.15 -21.51
N PHE A 187 -0.65 2.03 -20.28
CA PHE A 187 0.27 2.99 -19.67
C PHE A 187 1.65 2.34 -19.48
N LEU A 188 2.67 2.85 -20.15
CA LEU A 188 4.04 2.35 -20.05
C LEU A 188 4.87 3.20 -19.08
N ILE A 189 5.47 2.55 -18.09
CA ILE A 189 6.39 3.13 -17.12
C ILE A 189 7.80 2.70 -17.49
N LYS A 190 8.64 3.68 -17.82
CA LYS A 190 10.06 3.47 -18.13
C LYS A 190 10.92 4.00 -16.98
N GLY A 191 11.94 3.24 -16.58
CA GLY A 191 12.92 3.71 -15.62
C GLY A 191 14.04 2.70 -15.39
N ASP A 192 15.18 3.19 -14.91
CA ASP A 192 16.34 2.35 -14.60
C ASP A 192 16.07 1.37 -13.44
N ALA A 193 16.85 0.30 -13.37
CA ALA A 193 16.84 -0.64 -12.26
C ALA A 193 17.14 0.08 -10.94
N GLY A 194 16.48 -0.34 -9.86
CA GLY A 194 16.69 0.24 -8.53
C GLY A 194 16.00 1.59 -8.27
N THR A 195 15.22 2.14 -9.22
CA THR A 195 14.48 3.41 -9.05
C THR A 195 13.18 3.28 -8.23
N GLY A 196 12.91 2.10 -7.64
CA GLY A 196 11.75 1.87 -6.78
C GLY A 196 10.41 1.68 -7.51
N LYS A 197 10.42 1.29 -8.79
CA LYS A 197 9.20 1.09 -9.62
C LYS A 197 8.18 0.14 -8.97
N SER A 198 8.64 -0.95 -8.36
CA SER A 198 7.77 -1.91 -7.65
C SER A 198 7.11 -1.30 -6.41
N VAL A 199 7.78 -0.36 -5.71
CA VAL A 199 7.17 0.37 -4.58
C VAL A 199 6.05 1.28 -5.09
N VAL A 200 6.26 1.96 -6.22
CA VAL A 200 5.22 2.76 -6.88
C VAL A 200 4.05 1.88 -7.29
N LEU A 201 4.30 0.72 -7.90
CA LEU A 201 3.23 -0.24 -8.25
C LEU A 201 2.47 -0.72 -7.03
N SER A 202 3.16 -1.10 -5.95
CA SER A 202 2.55 -1.54 -4.70
C SER A 202 1.62 -0.46 -4.11
N SER A 203 2.12 0.77 -4.02
CA SER A 203 1.35 1.92 -3.52
C SER A 203 0.17 2.27 -4.42
N THR A 204 0.37 2.28 -5.74
CA THR A 204 -0.66 2.55 -6.75
C THR A 204 -1.74 1.48 -6.72
N PHE A 205 -1.35 0.20 -6.65
CA PHE A 205 -2.28 -0.92 -6.61
C PHE A 205 -3.15 -0.88 -5.35
N ASN A 206 -2.55 -0.59 -4.19
CA ASN A 206 -3.32 -0.42 -2.95
C ASN A 206 -4.35 0.71 -3.07
N THR A 207 -3.97 1.85 -3.64
CA THR A 207 -4.89 2.98 -3.84
C THR A 207 -6.01 2.63 -4.83
N ILE A 208 -5.71 1.96 -5.95
CA ILE A 208 -6.73 1.47 -6.90
C ILE A 208 -7.70 0.50 -6.19
N GLN A 209 -7.19 -0.38 -5.34
CA GLN A 209 -8.02 -1.30 -4.56
C GLN A 209 -8.90 -0.56 -3.55
N ASP A 210 -8.40 0.45 -2.85
CA ASP A 210 -9.20 1.30 -1.97
C ASP A 210 -10.32 2.04 -2.73
N LEU A 211 -10.00 2.62 -3.90
CA LEU A 211 -10.97 3.26 -4.79
C LEU A 211 -12.03 2.26 -5.29
N SER A 212 -11.65 1.01 -5.56
CA SER A 212 -12.60 -0.02 -5.99
C SER A 212 -13.66 -0.37 -4.94
N LYS A 213 -13.39 -0.09 -3.66
CA LYS A 213 -14.26 -0.44 -2.52
C LYS A 213 -15.08 0.72 -1.98
N ASN A 214 -14.75 1.96 -2.32
CA ASN A 214 -15.45 3.13 -1.81
C ASN A 214 -15.79 4.12 -2.93
N LYS A 215 -17.07 4.21 -3.27
CA LYS A 215 -17.59 5.11 -4.30
C LYS A 215 -17.29 6.59 -4.01
N ASP A 216 -17.29 6.97 -2.73
CA ASP A 216 -17.17 8.37 -2.31
C ASP A 216 -15.71 8.77 -2.00
N PHE A 217 -14.77 7.83 -2.13
CA PHE A 217 -13.35 8.14 -1.98
C PHE A 217 -12.80 8.73 -3.28
N LEU A 218 -12.27 9.95 -3.19
CA LEU A 218 -11.57 10.64 -4.26
C LEU A 218 -10.09 10.77 -3.86
N TYR A 219 -9.19 10.23 -4.67
CA TYR A 219 -7.75 10.26 -4.37
C TYR A 219 -7.11 11.61 -4.74
N LEU A 220 -7.56 12.20 -5.86
CA LEU A 220 -7.12 13.50 -6.38
C LEU A 220 -8.26 14.50 -6.32
N GLU A 221 -7.95 15.75 -5.99
CA GLU A 221 -8.95 16.83 -5.88
C GLU A 221 -9.58 17.20 -7.22
N ASN A 222 -8.84 17.03 -8.33
CA ASN A 222 -9.34 17.31 -9.67
C ASN A 222 -10.29 16.21 -10.21
N ILE A 223 -10.40 15.06 -9.53
CA ILE A 223 -11.32 13.99 -9.92
C ILE A 223 -12.67 14.22 -9.22
N LEU A 224 -13.70 14.52 -10.01
CA LEU A 224 -15.06 14.76 -9.50
C LEU A 224 -15.83 13.46 -9.19
N GLN A 225 -15.44 12.35 -9.82
CA GLN A 225 -16.11 11.06 -9.66
C GLN A 225 -15.11 9.91 -9.72
N ASN A 226 -15.23 8.98 -8.77
CA ASN A 226 -14.49 7.73 -8.77
C ASN A 226 -15.11 6.72 -9.76
N HIS A 227 -14.57 6.64 -10.97
CA HIS A 227 -14.95 5.63 -11.97
C HIS A 227 -14.37 4.25 -11.69
N LEU A 228 -13.42 4.14 -10.74
CA LEU A 228 -12.78 2.88 -10.39
C LEU A 228 -13.60 2.04 -9.40
N TYR A 229 -14.72 2.55 -8.89
CA TYR A 229 -15.61 1.79 -8.01
C TYR A 229 -16.08 0.47 -8.64
N LYS A 230 -15.98 -0.63 -7.88
CA LYS A 230 -16.31 -2.01 -8.30
C LYS A 230 -15.45 -2.60 -9.44
N THR A 231 -14.34 -1.95 -9.82
CA THR A 231 -13.36 -2.56 -10.72
C THR A 231 -12.76 -3.84 -10.14
N LYS A 232 -12.41 -4.78 -11.02
CA LYS A 232 -11.68 -6.00 -10.68
C LYS A 232 -10.22 -5.87 -11.13
N ASN A 233 -9.31 -5.76 -10.17
CA ASN A 233 -7.92 -5.40 -10.46
C ASN A 233 -6.95 -6.50 -10.08
N TYR A 234 -5.87 -6.63 -10.86
CA TYR A 234 -4.84 -7.64 -10.67
C TYR A 234 -3.44 -7.03 -10.82
N LEU A 235 -2.49 -7.54 -10.05
CA LEU A 235 -1.07 -7.26 -10.19
C LEU A 235 -0.35 -8.55 -10.58
N LEU A 236 0.31 -8.53 -11.73
CA LEU A 236 0.97 -9.68 -12.35
C LEU A 236 2.47 -9.60 -12.15
N VAL A 237 3.04 -10.67 -11.62
CA VAL A 237 4.47 -10.78 -11.31
C VAL A 237 4.93 -12.18 -11.69
N ASN A 238 6.00 -12.28 -12.49
CA ASN A 238 6.55 -13.57 -12.89
C ASN A 238 7.47 -14.16 -11.79
N HIS A 239 8.20 -13.31 -11.06
CA HIS A 239 9.13 -13.70 -10.01
C HIS A 239 8.41 -14.27 -8.77
N GLU A 240 8.76 -15.49 -8.35
CA GLU A 240 8.01 -16.20 -7.29
C GLU A 240 8.14 -15.54 -5.92
N GLU A 241 9.33 -15.10 -5.54
CA GLU A 241 9.56 -14.50 -4.22
C GLU A 241 8.81 -13.17 -4.10
N MET A 242 8.83 -12.36 -5.16
CA MET A 242 8.12 -11.09 -5.20
C MET A 242 6.60 -11.31 -5.15
N LEU A 243 6.10 -12.33 -5.85
CA LEU A 243 4.70 -12.73 -5.76
C LEU A 243 4.30 -13.16 -4.33
N LYS A 244 5.18 -13.88 -3.61
CA LYS A 244 4.96 -14.22 -2.20
C LYS A 244 4.92 -12.96 -1.33
N THR A 245 5.84 -12.02 -1.54
CA THR A 245 5.89 -10.74 -0.82
C THR A 245 4.60 -9.93 -1.00
N TYR A 246 4.11 -9.78 -2.23
CA TYR A 246 2.83 -9.09 -2.47
C TYR A 246 1.65 -9.79 -1.80
N LYS A 247 1.64 -11.13 -1.78
CA LYS A 247 0.60 -11.90 -1.09
C LYS A 247 0.67 -11.75 0.43
N SER A 248 1.86 -11.69 1.02
CA SER A 248 2.04 -11.39 2.45
C SER A 248 1.54 -9.98 2.79
N ILE A 249 1.94 -8.96 2.00
CA ILE A 249 1.41 -7.58 2.14
C ILE A 249 -0.12 -7.57 2.11
N SER A 250 -0.74 -8.38 1.25
CA SER A 250 -2.20 -8.46 1.12
C SER A 250 -2.91 -9.00 2.37
N GLU A 251 -2.25 -9.81 3.19
CA GLU A 251 -2.82 -10.32 4.44
C GLU A 251 -2.91 -9.22 5.50
N SER A 252 -1.97 -8.27 5.47
CA SER A 252 -1.88 -7.16 6.40
C SER A 252 -2.79 -5.96 6.05
N LEU A 253 -3.49 -5.96 4.92
CA LEU A 253 -4.25 -4.81 4.44
C LEU A 253 -5.73 -5.14 4.14
N PRO A 254 -6.66 -4.17 4.27
CA PRO A 254 -8.09 -4.47 4.31
C PRO A 254 -8.70 -4.76 2.92
N ASN A 255 -8.17 -4.14 1.87
CA ASN A 255 -8.74 -4.17 0.51
C ASN A 255 -7.88 -4.92 -0.52
N LEU A 256 -6.76 -5.50 -0.07
CA LEU A 256 -5.94 -6.38 -0.88
C LEU A 256 -6.29 -7.85 -0.57
N PHE A 257 -6.27 -8.69 -1.59
CA PHE A 257 -6.51 -10.13 -1.44
C PHE A 257 -5.45 -10.92 -2.20
N LYS A 258 -5.08 -12.11 -1.69
CA LYS A 258 -4.06 -12.97 -2.34
C LYS A 258 -4.35 -13.29 -3.81
N ASN A 259 -5.62 -13.39 -4.18
CA ASN A 259 -6.06 -13.69 -5.55
C ASN A 259 -5.96 -12.48 -6.50
N ASN A 260 -5.71 -11.27 -5.98
CA ASN A 260 -5.36 -10.13 -6.81
C ASN A 260 -3.94 -10.24 -7.39
N PHE A 261 -3.09 -11.10 -6.82
CA PHE A 261 -1.69 -11.27 -7.23
C PHE A 261 -1.50 -12.62 -7.92
N MET A 262 -1.10 -12.60 -9.19
CA MET A 262 -1.03 -13.80 -10.03
C MET A 262 0.22 -13.82 -10.90
N LYS A 263 0.63 -15.02 -11.34
CA LYS A 263 1.57 -15.13 -12.46
C LYS A 263 0.87 -14.78 -13.78
N PRO A 264 1.57 -14.19 -14.77
CA PRO A 264 1.02 -13.87 -16.08
C PRO A 264 0.29 -15.03 -16.76
N THR A 265 0.90 -16.22 -16.82
CA THR A 265 0.27 -17.38 -17.48
C THR A 265 -1.02 -17.83 -16.79
N SER A 266 -1.05 -17.84 -15.46
CA SER A 266 -2.26 -18.19 -14.69
C SER A 266 -3.39 -17.21 -15.00
N PHE A 267 -3.09 -15.92 -15.01
CA PHE A 267 -4.05 -14.87 -15.36
C PHE A 267 -4.62 -15.05 -16.78
N ILE A 268 -3.76 -15.26 -17.77
CA ILE A 268 -4.17 -15.46 -19.17
C ILE A 268 -5.08 -16.70 -19.28
N ASN A 269 -4.65 -17.83 -18.70
CA ASN A 269 -5.39 -19.08 -18.78
C ASN A 269 -6.77 -19.00 -18.10
N ASP A 270 -6.87 -18.35 -16.93
CA ASP A 270 -8.14 -18.16 -16.24
C ASP A 270 -9.04 -17.14 -16.94
N SER A 271 -8.47 -16.10 -17.55
CA SER A 271 -9.22 -15.12 -18.35
C SER A 271 -9.83 -15.75 -19.60
N LYS A 272 -9.06 -16.58 -20.32
CA LYS A 272 -9.55 -17.32 -21.50
C LYS A 272 -10.67 -18.29 -21.16
N LYS A 273 -10.57 -18.93 -19.99
CA LYS A 273 -11.63 -19.81 -19.45
C LYS A 273 -12.83 -19.03 -18.87
N LYS A 274 -12.84 -17.69 -18.98
CA LYS A 274 -13.87 -16.80 -18.42
C LYS A 274 -14.07 -16.96 -16.91
N LYS A 275 -13.06 -17.46 -16.19
CA LYS A 275 -13.09 -17.60 -14.73
C LYS A 275 -12.85 -16.26 -14.03
N ILE A 276 -12.06 -15.40 -14.66
CA ILE A 276 -11.79 -14.05 -14.18
C ILE A 276 -12.16 -13.02 -15.25
N LYS A 277 -12.57 -11.84 -14.78
CA LYS A 277 -12.72 -10.62 -15.57
C LYS A 277 -11.83 -9.58 -14.91
N ALA A 278 -11.01 -8.90 -15.70
CA ALA A 278 -10.13 -7.85 -15.24
C ALA A 278 -10.50 -6.52 -15.89
N ASP A 279 -10.59 -5.48 -15.06
CA ASP A 279 -10.74 -4.10 -15.52
C ASP A 279 -9.36 -3.44 -15.59
N ILE A 280 -8.57 -3.50 -14.52
CA ILE A 280 -7.21 -2.95 -14.47
C ILE A 280 -6.19 -4.06 -14.19
N VAL A 281 -5.11 -4.09 -14.97
CA VAL A 281 -3.98 -5.01 -14.73
C VAL A 281 -2.68 -4.23 -14.64
N LEU A 282 -1.96 -4.40 -13.53
CA LEU A 282 -0.59 -3.89 -13.36
C LEU A 282 0.37 -5.04 -13.61
N ILE A 283 1.46 -4.80 -14.33
CA ILE A 283 2.49 -5.81 -14.60
C ILE A 283 3.81 -5.28 -14.05
N ASP A 284 4.33 -5.98 -13.05
CA ASP A 284 5.69 -5.76 -12.54
C ASP A 284 6.67 -6.64 -13.30
N GLU A 285 7.89 -6.13 -13.50
CA GLU A 285 8.95 -6.78 -14.27
C GLU A 285 8.47 -7.35 -15.61
N ALA A 286 7.78 -6.53 -16.41
CA ALA A 286 7.19 -6.96 -17.67
C ALA A 286 8.23 -7.47 -18.69
N HIS A 287 9.50 -7.13 -18.48
CA HIS A 287 10.63 -7.67 -19.25
C HIS A 287 10.77 -9.20 -19.12
N LEU A 288 10.17 -9.83 -18.09
CA LEU A 288 10.12 -11.28 -17.89
C LEU A 288 8.95 -11.97 -18.58
N LEU A 289 8.09 -11.23 -19.30
CA LEU A 289 6.95 -11.80 -20.02
C LEU A 289 7.42 -12.62 -21.23
N LEU A 290 6.73 -13.74 -21.46
CA LEU A 290 7.00 -14.64 -22.58
C LEU A 290 6.52 -14.02 -23.91
N THR A 291 7.40 -14.02 -24.90
CA THR A 291 7.17 -13.55 -26.28
C THR A 291 6.94 -14.68 -27.28
N ARG A 292 6.78 -15.91 -26.78
CA ARG A 292 6.47 -17.11 -27.57
C ARG A 292 5.82 -18.16 -26.69
N LYS A 293 5.22 -19.16 -27.33
CA LYS A 293 4.68 -20.35 -26.69
C LYS A 293 5.72 -21.03 -25.80
N ASP A 294 5.28 -21.46 -24.62
CA ASP A 294 6.09 -22.18 -23.64
C ASP A 294 5.23 -23.24 -22.93
N ASN A 295 5.38 -24.48 -23.38
CA ASN A 295 4.64 -25.61 -22.83
C ASN A 295 4.99 -25.88 -21.36
N PHE A 296 6.24 -25.62 -20.95
CA PHE A 296 6.67 -25.84 -19.56
C PHE A 296 5.90 -24.94 -18.61
N ASN A 297 5.74 -23.67 -19.01
CA ASN A 297 4.93 -22.71 -18.27
C ASN A 297 3.42 -22.80 -18.57
N SER A 298 2.96 -23.80 -19.32
CA SER A 298 1.55 -23.95 -19.75
C SER A 298 1.02 -22.72 -20.49
N PHE A 299 1.88 -22.04 -21.23
CA PHE A 299 1.54 -20.87 -22.05
C PHE A 299 1.48 -21.29 -23.52
N ASN A 300 0.29 -21.24 -24.12
CA ASN A 300 0.05 -21.75 -25.47
C ASN A 300 -0.07 -20.66 -26.55
N GLU A 301 0.09 -19.38 -26.19
CA GLU A 301 -0.08 -18.25 -27.11
C GLU A 301 1.26 -17.68 -27.59
N ASN A 302 1.19 -16.66 -28.44
CA ASN A 302 2.36 -16.07 -29.05
C ASN A 302 3.01 -14.98 -28.19
N ASN A 303 2.25 -14.21 -27.41
CA ASN A 303 2.81 -13.11 -26.61
C ASN A 303 1.95 -12.85 -25.37
N GLN A 304 2.56 -12.92 -24.18
CA GLN A 304 1.81 -12.77 -22.92
C GLN A 304 1.20 -11.38 -22.77
N LEU A 305 1.89 -10.32 -23.18
CA LEU A 305 1.33 -8.99 -23.02
C LEU A 305 0.12 -8.78 -23.92
N GLU A 306 0.20 -9.18 -25.18
CA GLU A 306 -0.95 -9.06 -26.08
C GLU A 306 -2.19 -9.74 -25.48
N GLU A 307 -2.01 -10.92 -24.88
CA GLU A 307 -3.09 -11.63 -24.19
C GLU A 307 -3.56 -10.89 -22.93
N ILE A 308 -2.67 -10.31 -22.14
CA ILE A 308 -3.03 -9.50 -20.97
C ILE A 308 -3.83 -8.26 -21.38
N ILE A 309 -3.42 -7.56 -22.44
CA ILE A 309 -4.13 -6.38 -22.98
C ILE A 309 -5.52 -6.79 -23.50
N LYS A 310 -5.62 -7.90 -24.23
CA LYS A 310 -6.92 -8.42 -24.72
C LYS A 310 -7.89 -8.71 -23.58
N HIS A 311 -7.37 -9.15 -22.43
CA HIS A 311 -8.17 -9.58 -21.27
C HIS A 311 -8.33 -8.55 -20.15
N SER A 312 -7.86 -7.31 -20.34
CA SER A 312 -8.03 -6.18 -19.41
C SER A 312 -8.67 -4.99 -20.12
N LYS A 313 -9.10 -3.94 -19.42
CA LYS A 313 -9.48 -2.67 -20.06
C LYS A 313 -8.32 -1.69 -20.05
N VAL A 314 -7.65 -1.59 -18.91
CA VAL A 314 -6.47 -0.75 -18.67
C VAL A 314 -5.32 -1.66 -18.27
N THR A 315 -4.18 -1.57 -18.96
CA THR A 315 -2.93 -2.26 -18.59
C THR A 315 -1.85 -1.25 -18.24
N ILE A 316 -1.25 -1.38 -17.07
CA ILE A 316 -0.09 -0.59 -16.64
C ILE A 316 1.13 -1.50 -16.64
N ILE A 317 2.19 -1.08 -17.33
CA ILE A 317 3.36 -1.90 -17.60
C ILE A 317 4.58 -1.22 -17.01
N VAL A 318 5.27 -1.89 -16.08
CA VAL A 318 6.61 -1.49 -15.66
C VAL A 318 7.66 -2.19 -16.49
N TYR A 319 8.52 -1.38 -17.12
CA TYR A 319 9.56 -1.85 -18.03
C TYR A 319 10.93 -1.27 -17.65
N ASP A 320 11.95 -2.14 -17.64
CA ASP A 320 13.34 -1.77 -17.39
C ASP A 320 14.15 -1.88 -18.69
N GLU A 321 14.48 -0.73 -19.29
CA GLU A 321 15.16 -0.68 -20.60
C GLU A 321 16.60 -1.23 -20.56
N ARG A 322 17.28 -1.20 -19.41
CA ARG A 322 18.70 -1.61 -19.32
C ARG A 322 18.88 -3.10 -19.12
N GLN A 323 17.97 -3.77 -18.39
CA GLN A 323 18.00 -5.23 -18.27
C GLN A 323 17.67 -5.93 -19.61
N TYR A 324 17.00 -5.22 -20.52
CA TYR A 324 16.64 -5.69 -21.86
C TYR A 324 17.80 -5.76 -22.86
N LEU A 325 18.86 -4.96 -22.72
CA LEU A 325 20.00 -4.97 -23.66
C LEU A 325 20.76 -6.31 -23.69
N LYS A 326 20.51 -7.22 -22.73
CA LYS A 326 21.07 -8.58 -22.70
C LYS A 326 20.22 -9.64 -23.40
N ILE A 327 18.95 -9.36 -23.75
CA ILE A 327 18.04 -10.36 -24.33
C ILE A 327 17.31 -9.72 -25.53
N LYS A 328 17.87 -9.92 -26.73
CA LYS A 328 17.28 -9.40 -27.98
C LYS A 328 15.87 -9.95 -28.26
N SER A 329 15.08 -9.06 -28.87
CA SER A 329 14.01 -9.26 -29.85
C SER A 329 12.69 -9.89 -29.39
N SER A 330 11.65 -9.05 -29.21
CA SER A 330 10.37 -9.13 -29.97
C SER A 330 9.33 -8.11 -29.50
N TRP A 331 9.66 -7.29 -28.50
CA TRP A 331 8.83 -6.18 -28.05
C TRP A 331 9.12 -4.94 -28.89
N SER A 332 8.45 -4.82 -30.03
CA SER A 332 8.50 -3.58 -30.82
C SER A 332 7.44 -2.61 -30.30
N GLU A 333 7.77 -1.33 -30.24
CA GLU A 333 6.82 -0.23 -29.99
C GLU A 333 5.54 -0.34 -30.83
N ASN A 334 5.58 -1.08 -31.93
CA ASN A 334 4.43 -1.37 -32.79
C ASN A 334 3.29 -2.10 -32.08
N ILE A 335 3.56 -2.96 -31.09
CA ILE A 335 2.50 -3.60 -30.29
C ILE A 335 1.80 -2.54 -29.45
N LEU A 336 2.57 -1.63 -28.84
CA LEU A 336 2.02 -0.55 -28.04
C LEU A 336 1.28 0.47 -28.91
N LYS A 337 1.76 0.80 -30.11
CA LYS A 337 1.09 1.72 -31.05
C LYS A 337 -0.26 1.20 -31.59
N LYS A 338 -0.57 -0.08 -31.40
CA LYS A 338 -1.84 -0.69 -31.82
C LYS A 338 -2.96 -0.44 -30.81
N TYR A 339 -2.61 -0.08 -29.58
CA TYR A 339 -3.50 0.20 -28.46
C TYR A 339 -3.28 1.63 -27.97
#